data_AF-A0A179R8H0-F1
#
_entry.id   AF-A0A179R8H0-F1
#
_cell.length_a   1.000
_cell.length_b   1.000
_cell.length_c   1.000
_cell.angle_alpha   90.00
_cell.angle_beta   90.00
_cell.angle_gamma   90.00
#
_symmetry.space_group_name_H-M   'P 1'
#
loop_
_entity.id
_entity.type
_entity.pdbx_description
1 polymer ?
#
loop_
_entity_poly.entity_id
_entity_poly.type
_entity_poly.pdbx_seq_one_letter_code
_entity_poly.pdbx_strand_id
1 'polypeptide(L)' 'MSIRSLAKNLPPDPSREGWVIGWGVLRDRHPWHFVDVYADQKTAMAEAQRRGDGYVVEFGSHRLGTHEFICGVTLPEG' A
#
# COMPACT_ATOMS: atom_id res chain seq x y z
N MET A 1 -3.94 -10.17 15.18
CA MET A 1 -5.24 -9.83 14.58
C MET A 1 -4.98 -8.97 13.35
N SER A 2 -5.22 -9.47 12.14
CA SER A 2 -5.01 -8.70 10.91
C SER A 2 -6.18 -7.74 10.71
N ILE A 3 -5.91 -6.43 10.69
CA ILE A 3 -6.86 -5.40 10.28
C ILE A 3 -7.10 -5.56 8.78
N ARG A 4 -7.90 -6.55 8.37
CA ARG A 4 -8.24 -6.78 6.95
C ARG A 4 -9.35 -5.83 6.43
N SER A 5 -9.77 -4.84 7.23
CA SER A 5 -10.98 -4.05 6.97
C SER A 5 -10.74 -2.58 6.62
N LEU A 6 -9.51 -2.04 6.74
CA LEU A 6 -9.28 -0.64 6.37
C LEU A 6 -9.34 -0.44 4.84
N ALA A 7 -8.85 -1.41 4.07
CA ALA A 7 -8.89 -1.35 2.61
C ALA A 7 -10.31 -1.22 2.03
N LYS A 8 -11.35 -1.74 2.71
CA LYS A 8 -12.74 -1.66 2.24
C LYS A 8 -13.34 -0.26 2.34
N ASN A 9 -12.76 0.61 3.16
CA ASN A 9 -13.19 2.00 3.33
C ASN A 9 -12.36 2.98 2.49
N LEU A 10 -11.45 2.47 1.67
CA LEU A 10 -10.65 3.28 0.78
C LEU A 10 -11.45 3.66 -0.47
N PRO A 11 -11.14 4.83 -1.07
CA PRO A 11 -11.74 5.21 -2.33
C PRO A 11 -11.43 4.15 -3.40
N PRO A 12 -12.42 3.73 -4.20
CA PRO A 12 -12.19 2.81 -5.31
C PRO A 12 -11.29 3.48 -6.36
N ASP A 13 -10.47 2.68 -7.02
CA ASP A 13 -9.69 3.14 -8.18
C ASP A 13 -10.65 3.29 -9.39
N PRO A 14 -10.86 4.52 -9.92
CA PRO A 14 -11.75 4.72 -11.05
C PRO A 14 -11.25 4.06 -12.34
N SER A 15 -9.96 3.73 -12.42
CA SER A 15 -9.35 3.09 -13.59
C SER A 15 -9.34 1.55 -13.52
N ARG A 16 -9.61 0.98 -12.33
CA ARG A 16 -9.46 -0.47 -12.07
C ARG A 16 -10.58 -0.97 -11.16
N GLU A 17 -11.57 -1.64 -11.74
CA GLU A 17 -12.67 -2.23 -10.99
C GLU A 17 -12.17 -3.25 -9.95
N GLY A 18 -12.65 -3.13 -8.71
CA GLY A 18 -12.23 -3.99 -7.59
C GLY A 18 -10.90 -3.60 -6.93
N TRP A 19 -10.29 -2.50 -7.37
CA TRP A 19 -9.11 -1.92 -6.73
C TRP A 19 -9.50 -0.71 -5.89
N VAL A 20 -8.67 -0.42 -4.90
CA VAL A 20 -8.77 0.77 -4.06
C VAL A 20 -7.46 1.53 -4.09
N ILE A 21 -7.54 2.85 -3.92
CA ILE A 21 -6.37 3.72 -3.90
C ILE A 21 -6.06 4.11 -2.45
N GLY A 22 -4.79 4.09 -2.08
CA GLY A 22 -4.33 4.55 -0.78
C GLY A 22 -2.82 4.45 -0.59
N TRP A 23 -2.41 4.57 0.67
CA TRP A 23 -1.01 4.50 1.11
C TRP A 23 -0.64 3.07 1.49
N GLY A 24 0.04 2.36 0.60
CA GLY A 24 0.52 1.00 0.81
C GLY A 24 1.80 0.98 1.64
N VAL A 25 1.86 0.07 2.62
CA VAL A 25 3.08 -0.27 3.34
C VAL A 25 3.63 -1.55 2.74
N LEU A 26 4.87 -1.51 2.26
CA LEU A 26 5.52 -2.68 1.67
C LEU A 26 7.02 -2.69 1.97
N ARG A 27 7.62 -3.86 1.79
CA ARG A 27 9.07 -4.02 1.73
C ARG A 27 9.52 -4.01 0.28
N ASP A 28 10.32 -3.01 -0.09
CA ASP A 28 10.83 -2.80 -1.44
C ASP A 28 11.93 -3.82 -1.83
N ARG A 29 12.76 -4.20 -0.86
CA ARG A 29 13.88 -5.13 -1.02
C ARG A 29 13.48 -6.57 -0.78
N HIS A 30 14.24 -7.49 -1.39
CA HIS A 30 14.03 -8.93 -1.22
C HIS A 30 14.17 -9.38 0.26
N PRO A 31 13.25 -10.22 0.77
CA PRO A 31 12.04 -10.70 0.11
C PRO A 31 10.96 -9.61 0.09
N TRP A 32 10.36 -9.39 -1.09
CA TRP A 32 9.26 -8.44 -1.24
C TRP A 32 8.08 -8.87 -0.37
N HIS A 33 7.47 -7.91 0.31
CA HIS A 33 6.39 -8.19 1.25
C HIS A 33 5.42 -7.00 1.32
N PHE A 34 4.19 -7.21 0.86
CA PHE A 34 3.10 -6.25 1.04
C PHE A 34 2.41 -6.45 2.38
N VAL A 35 2.23 -5.35 3.11
CA VAL A 35 1.60 -5.36 4.43
C VAL A 35 0.11 -5.10 4.32
N ASP A 36 -0.23 -3.87 3.92
CA ASP A 36 -1.60 -3.37 3.84
C ASP A 36 -1.62 -1.97 3.20
N VAL A 37 -2.81 -1.46 2.92
CA VAL A 37 -3.06 -0.10 2.42
C VAL A 37 -3.91 0.70 3.42
N TYR A 38 -3.54 1.97 3.59
CA TYR A 38 -4.15 2.88 4.55
C TYR A 38 -4.74 4.12 3.87
N ALA A 39 -5.74 4.74 4.52
CA ALA A 39 -6.40 5.94 4.01
C ALA A 39 -5.50 7.17 4.12
N ASP A 40 -4.61 7.18 5.12
CA ASP A 40 -3.74 8.31 5.42
C ASP A 40 -2.27 7.89 5.51
N GLN A 41 -1.40 8.78 5.03
CA GLN A 41 0.05 8.55 4.98
C GLN A 41 0.66 8.42 6.39
N LYS A 42 0.10 9.13 7.38
CA LYS A 42 0.64 9.15 8.75
C LYS A 42 0.50 7.78 9.42
N THR A 43 -0.65 7.13 9.27
CA THR A 43 -0.91 5.78 9.76
C THR A 43 -0.04 4.76 9.03
N ALA A 44 0.08 4.87 7.70
CA ALA A 44 0.98 4.02 6.92
C ALA A 44 2.44 4.16 7.39
N MET A 45 2.90 5.40 7.64
CA MET A 45 4.25 5.69 8.12
C MET A 45 4.50 5.13 9.51
N ALA A 46 3.54 5.30 10.43
CA ALA A 46 3.63 4.71 11.77
C ALA A 46 3.73 3.18 11.70
N GLU A 47 2.98 2.53 10.81
CA GLU A 47 3.07 1.08 10.60
C GLU A 47 4.41 0.66 9.99
N ALA A 48 4.91 1.39 8.98
CA ALA A 48 6.21 1.12 8.38
C ALA A 48 7.33 1.21 9.42
N GLN A 49 7.34 2.29 10.22
CA GLN A 49 8.28 2.47 11.34
C GLN A 49 8.16 1.35 12.38
N ARG A 50 6.93 0.93 12.70
CA ARG A 50 6.69 -0.18 13.64
C ARG A 50 7.25 -1.51 13.15
N ARG A 51 7.33 -1.72 11.84
CA ARG A 51 7.90 -2.94 11.23
C ARG A 51 9.41 -2.89 11.06
N GLY A 52 9.99 -1.69 11.10
CA GLY A 52 11.43 -1.47 11.07
C GLY A 52 12.00 -1.36 9.66
N ASP A 53 13.32 -1.49 9.59
CA ASP A 53 14.09 -1.15 8.40
C ASP A 53 13.70 -1.97 7.17
N GLY A 54 13.53 -1.26 6.05
CA GLY A 54 13.16 -1.83 4.75
C GLY A 54 11.67 -1.78 4.43
N TYR A 55 10.81 -1.36 5.36
CA TYR A 55 9.43 -1.02 5.03
C TYR A 55 9.32 0.44 4.60
N VAL A 56 8.68 0.65 3.45
CA VAL A 56 8.43 1.94 2.85
C VAL A 56 6.93 2.18 2.71
N VAL A 57 6.56 3.44 2.53
CA VAL A 57 5.17 3.86 2.29
C VAL A 57 5.10 4.42 0.88
N GLU A 58 4.21 3.84 0.07
CA GLU A 58 4.01 4.25 -1.31
C GLU A 58 2.52 4.53 -1.57
N PHE A 59 2.23 5.53 -2.41
CA PHE A 59 0.87 5.76 -2.86
C PHE A 59 0.58 4.91 -4.09
N GLY A 60 -0.55 4.19 -4.09
CA GLY A 60 -0.85 3.27 -5.17
C GLY A 60 -2.22 2.63 -5.07
N SER A 61 -2.47 1.74 -6.02
CA SER A 61 -3.68 0.95 -6.12
C SER A 61 -3.45 -0.45 -5.56
N HIS A 62 -4.36 -0.91 -4.70
CA HIS A 62 -4.36 -2.24 -4.14
C HIS A 62 -5.59 -3.02 -4.61
N ARG A 63 -5.41 -4.27 -5.03
CA ARG A 63 -6.54 -5.13 -5.38
C ARG A 63 -7.07 -5.85 -4.14
N LEU A 64 -8.32 -5.55 -3.78
CA LEU A 64 -8.97 -6.12 -2.61
C LEU A 64 -8.98 -7.66 -2.66
N GLY A 65 -8.62 -8.29 -1.55
CA GLY A 65 -8.60 -9.75 -1.41
C GLY A 65 -7.36 -10.45 -1.97
N THR A 66 -6.38 -9.68 -2.46
CA THR A 66 -5.09 -10.21 -2.95
C THR A 66 -3.93 -9.57 -2.19
N HIS A 67 -2.69 -9.87 -2.58
CA HIS A 67 -1.51 -9.10 -2.17
C HIS A 67 -1.01 -8.21 -3.32
N GLU A 68 -1.79 -8.03 -4.39
CA GLU A 68 -1.39 -7.21 -5.53
C GLU A 68 -1.45 -5.73 -5.15
N PHE A 69 -0.33 -5.04 -5.31
CA PHE A 69 -0.20 -3.60 -5.09
C PHE A 69 0.62 -2.99 -6.22
N ILE A 70 0.09 -1.91 -6.79
CA ILE A 70 0.73 -1.15 -7.85
C ILE A 70 0.91 0.26 -7.31
N CYS A 71 2.12 0.60 -6.89
CA CYS A 71 2.51 1.99 -6.73
C CYS A 71 2.98 2.55 -8.06
N GLY A 72 2.79 3.86 -8.24
CA GLY A 72 3.43 4.57 -9.33
C GLY A 72 4.93 4.51 -9.12
N VAL A 73 5.59 3.58 -9.80
CA VAL A 73 7.03 3.66 -10.02
C VAL A 73 7.25 4.90 -10.88
N THR A 74 7.32 6.07 -10.25
CA THR A 74 7.83 7.25 -10.92
C THR A 74 9.34 7.10 -10.91
N LEU A 75 9.90 6.44 -11.92
CA LEU A 75 11.32 6.50 -12.23
C LEU A 75 11.46 6.47 -13.77
N PRO A 76 12.42 7.21 -14.37
CA PRO A 76 12.84 8.58 -14.08
C PRO A 76 13.16 9.37 -15.39
N GLU A 77 12.45 10.46 -15.74
CA GLU A 77 12.90 11.36 -16.84
C GLU A 77 12.38 12.80 -16.57
N GLY A 78 13.20 13.83 -16.37
CA GLY A 78 14.66 13.96 -16.40
C GLY A 78 15.14 15.25 -15.73
#